data_AF-A0A8X7XBR6-F1
#
_entry.id   AF-A0A8X7XBR6-F1
#
_cell.length_a   1.000
_cell.length_b   1.000
_cell.length_c   1.000
_cell.angle_alpha   90.00
_cell.angle_beta   90.00
_cell.angle_gamma   90.00
#
_symmetry.space_group_name_H-M   'P 1'
#
loop_
_entity.id
_entity.type
_entity.pdbx_description
1 polymer ?
#
loop_
_entity_poly.entity_id
_entity_poly.type
_entity_poly.pdbx_seq_one_letter_code
_entity_poly.pdbx_strand_id
1 'polypeptide(L)'
;MADIKSLGISEWLVAQCRQMGINKATPVQENCVPAILQDMVAQALELSRKPHVVIATPGRLADHIRSSSTFSIKNIRFLVLDEADRLLEQGCTDFTKDLEVILGAVPAKRQTLLFSATLTDTLQELKTIAMNQPFFWESQSEVRTVEELDQRYILVPEKVKDAYLVHLIQTFQDEHEDWSIIIFTHTCKSCQILNMLLREFNFPSVALHSMMKQKERFAALAKFKSSIFKILIATDVASRGLDIPTVQVVINHNTPGLPKIYIHRVGRTARAGRNGISITLVTQYDIHLVTAIENQINSKLKEFPVKEAEVLKILTQVNVTRRECEIKLESTDFDEKKEINKRKQMILEGKDPELEEKRKAELEKIRKKKKQFKEKIQQSLDQKEASKVQRRIQKKKRRQERQAATKQQ
;
A
#
# COMPACT_ATOMS: atom_id res chain seq x y z
N MET A 1 14.61 -31.37 -8.24
CA MET A 1 14.42 -29.93 -8.51
C MET A 1 15.54 -29.46 -9.41
N ALA A 2 15.17 -29.07 -10.63
CA ALA A 2 16.01 -28.50 -11.67
C ALA A 2 16.55 -27.12 -11.27
N ASP A 3 17.69 -26.76 -11.86
CA ASP A 3 18.29 -25.42 -11.72
C ASP A 3 17.32 -24.37 -12.24
N ILE A 4 17.20 -23.22 -11.57
CA ILE A 4 16.35 -22.12 -12.06
C ILE A 4 16.73 -21.66 -13.48
N LYS A 5 17.97 -21.90 -13.92
CA LYS A 5 18.43 -21.65 -15.29
C LYS A 5 17.68 -22.48 -16.33
N SER A 6 17.17 -23.66 -15.97
CA SER A 6 16.46 -24.54 -16.89
C SER A 6 15.03 -24.09 -17.19
N LEU A 7 14.54 -23.01 -16.55
CA LEU A 7 13.18 -22.50 -16.74
C LEU A 7 12.98 -21.67 -18.03
N GLY A 8 14.01 -21.51 -18.86
CA GLY A 8 13.94 -20.66 -20.05
C GLY A 8 13.81 -19.17 -19.76
N ILE A 9 14.08 -18.76 -18.52
CA ILE A 9 14.07 -17.36 -18.09
C ILE A 9 15.36 -16.66 -18.54
N SER A 10 15.31 -15.36 -18.80
CA SER A 10 16.50 -14.62 -19.26
C SER A 10 17.68 -14.78 -18.30
N GLU A 11 18.91 -14.77 -18.80
CA GLU A 11 20.12 -14.98 -17.97
C GLU A 11 20.25 -13.92 -16.87
N TRP A 12 19.72 -12.72 -17.13
CA TRP A 12 19.52 -11.69 -16.12
C TRP A 12 18.56 -12.14 -15.00
N LEU A 13 17.41 -12.76 -15.34
CA LEU A 13 16.44 -13.26 -14.36
C LEU A 13 17.00 -14.46 -13.58
N VAL A 14 17.76 -15.36 -14.23
CA VAL A 14 18.49 -16.45 -13.55
C VAL A 14 19.44 -15.87 -12.49
N ALA A 15 20.21 -14.85 -12.85
CA ALA A 15 21.12 -14.18 -11.93
C ALA A 15 20.36 -13.52 -10.77
N GLN A 16 19.18 -12.94 -11.03
CA GLN A 16 18.32 -12.42 -9.96
C GLN A 16 17.79 -13.53 -9.06
N CYS A 17 17.20 -14.60 -9.61
CA CYS A 17 16.71 -15.73 -8.82
C CYS A 17 17.79 -16.33 -7.92
N ARG A 18 19.02 -16.46 -8.43
CA ARG A 18 20.17 -16.87 -7.62
C ARG A 18 20.51 -15.87 -6.51
N GLN A 19 20.47 -14.57 -6.80
CA GLN A 19 20.56 -13.51 -5.77
C GLN A 19 19.38 -13.53 -4.78
N MET A 20 18.22 -14.10 -5.16
CA MET A 20 17.05 -14.31 -4.28
C MET A 20 17.21 -15.56 -3.39
N GLY A 21 18.30 -16.31 -3.49
CA GLY A 21 18.44 -17.63 -2.87
C GLY A 21 17.61 -18.72 -3.55
N ILE A 22 16.97 -18.42 -4.68
CA ILE A 22 16.13 -19.34 -5.45
C ILE A 22 17.02 -19.99 -6.51
N ASN A 23 17.80 -20.99 -6.06
CA ASN A 23 18.72 -21.73 -6.93
C ASN A 23 18.06 -22.91 -7.63
N LYS A 24 17.00 -23.44 -7.02
CA LYS A 24 16.25 -24.59 -7.52
C LYS A 24 14.81 -24.17 -7.72
N ALA A 25 14.27 -24.51 -8.87
CA ALA A 25 12.86 -24.30 -9.13
C ALA A 25 12.04 -25.32 -8.33
N THR A 26 10.91 -24.88 -7.77
CA THR A 26 9.92 -25.82 -7.23
C THR A 26 9.30 -26.62 -8.37
N PRO A 27 8.74 -27.82 -8.12
CA PRO A 27 8.07 -28.59 -9.15
C PRO A 27 7.00 -27.80 -9.91
N VAL A 28 6.27 -26.90 -9.23
CA VAL A 28 5.30 -26.01 -9.87
C VAL A 28 5.99 -25.00 -10.79
N GLN A 29 7.08 -24.39 -10.34
CA GLN A 29 7.83 -23.42 -11.16
C GLN A 29 8.47 -24.08 -12.39
N GLU A 30 9.03 -25.29 -12.25
CA GLU A 30 9.57 -26.08 -13.36
C GLU A 30 8.57 -26.29 -14.48
N ASN A 31 7.32 -26.57 -14.13
CA ASN A 31 6.29 -26.90 -15.09
C ASN A 31 5.52 -25.66 -15.59
N CYS A 32 5.39 -24.61 -14.77
CA CYS A 32 4.55 -23.45 -15.12
C CYS A 32 5.34 -22.27 -15.70
N VAL A 33 6.55 -21.99 -15.20
CA VAL A 33 7.30 -20.77 -15.61
C VAL A 33 7.67 -20.77 -17.09
N PRO A 34 8.17 -21.88 -17.68
CA PRO A 34 8.46 -21.91 -19.12
C PRO A 34 7.22 -21.62 -19.97
N ALA A 35 6.05 -22.17 -19.59
CA ALA A 35 4.78 -21.93 -20.28
C ALA A 35 4.30 -20.48 -20.15
N ILE A 36 4.48 -19.85 -18.98
CA ILE A 36 4.10 -18.45 -18.75
C ILE A 36 4.98 -17.46 -19.55
N LEU A 37 6.23 -17.82 -19.85
CA LEU A 37 7.18 -16.94 -20.55
C LEU A 37 7.13 -17.07 -22.07
N GLN A 38 6.44 -18.07 -22.58
CA GLN A 38 6.14 -18.17 -23.99
C GLN A 38 5.41 -16.92 -24.49
N ASP A 39 5.68 -16.55 -25.74
CA ASP A 39 4.94 -15.47 -26.38
C ASP A 39 3.45 -15.84 -26.52
N MET A 40 2.60 -14.85 -26.84
CA MET A 40 1.16 -15.09 -26.95
C MET A 40 0.82 -16.20 -27.96
N VAL A 41 1.64 -16.38 -28.99
CA VAL A 41 1.42 -17.37 -30.04
C VAL A 41 1.74 -18.79 -29.54
N ALA A 42 2.87 -18.97 -28.88
CA ALA A 42 3.28 -20.24 -28.30
C ALA A 42 2.35 -20.64 -27.14
N GLN A 43 1.94 -19.70 -26.29
CA GLN A 43 0.91 -19.95 -25.27
C GLN A 43 -0.42 -20.36 -25.88
N ALA A 44 -0.86 -19.70 -26.96
CA ALA A 44 -2.08 -20.07 -27.67
C ALA A 44 -1.98 -21.47 -28.31
N LEU A 45 -0.79 -21.87 -28.77
CA LEU A 45 -0.52 -23.22 -29.27
C LEU A 45 -0.54 -24.25 -28.13
N GLU A 46 0.03 -23.94 -26.97
CA GLU A 46 0.00 -24.81 -25.80
C GLU A 46 -1.43 -24.98 -25.27
N LEU A 47 -2.20 -23.91 -25.22
CA LEU A 47 -3.64 -23.96 -24.91
C LEU A 47 -4.43 -24.78 -25.95
N SER A 48 -4.06 -24.72 -27.24
CA SER A 48 -4.71 -25.54 -28.27
C SER A 48 -4.45 -27.05 -28.11
N ARG A 49 -3.39 -27.44 -27.37
CA ARG A 49 -3.14 -28.83 -26.99
C ARG A 49 -4.08 -29.34 -25.89
N LYS A 50 -5.00 -28.48 -25.41
CA LYS A 50 -6.05 -28.80 -24.43
C LYS A 50 -5.47 -29.32 -23.11
N PRO A 51 -4.66 -28.53 -22.39
CA PRO A 51 -4.16 -28.90 -21.08
C PRO A 51 -5.32 -29.12 -20.10
N HIS A 52 -5.14 -30.06 -19.17
CA HIS A 52 -6.17 -30.40 -18.17
C HIS A 52 -6.33 -29.33 -17.07
N VAL A 53 -5.23 -28.63 -16.75
CA VAL A 53 -5.19 -27.59 -15.71
C VAL A 53 -4.49 -26.36 -16.29
N VAL A 54 -5.08 -25.18 -16.09
CA VAL A 54 -4.51 -23.90 -16.50
C VAL A 54 -4.49 -22.98 -15.29
N ILE A 55 -3.32 -22.40 -15.00
CA ILE A 55 -3.13 -21.38 -13.95
C ILE A 55 -2.79 -20.08 -14.66
N ALA A 56 -3.57 -19.03 -14.43
CA ALA A 56 -3.38 -17.76 -15.12
C ALA A 56 -3.82 -16.57 -14.27
N THR A 57 -3.26 -15.40 -14.57
CA THR A 57 -3.79 -14.12 -14.07
C THR A 57 -4.98 -13.67 -14.93
N PRO A 58 -5.97 -12.96 -14.37
CA PRO A 58 -7.18 -12.58 -15.11
C PRO A 58 -6.90 -11.85 -16.42
N GLY A 59 -6.04 -10.82 -16.39
CA GLY A 59 -5.72 -10.04 -17.60
C GLY A 59 -5.09 -10.89 -18.71
N ARG A 60 -4.11 -11.75 -18.39
CA ARG A 60 -3.44 -12.59 -19.40
C ARG A 60 -4.39 -13.62 -20.00
N LEU A 61 -5.26 -14.23 -19.18
CA LEU A 61 -6.25 -15.18 -19.67
C LEU A 61 -7.33 -14.51 -20.52
N ALA A 62 -7.82 -13.34 -20.09
CA ALA A 62 -8.78 -12.55 -20.85
C ALA A 62 -8.21 -12.13 -22.21
N ASP A 63 -6.94 -11.72 -22.26
CA ASP A 63 -6.26 -11.40 -23.52
C ASP A 63 -6.21 -12.61 -24.45
N HIS A 64 -5.90 -13.80 -23.94
CA HIS A 64 -5.94 -15.03 -24.74
C HIS A 64 -7.33 -15.35 -25.27
N ILE A 65 -8.38 -15.18 -24.45
CA ILE A 65 -9.77 -15.38 -24.87
C ILE A 65 -10.20 -14.37 -25.95
N ARG A 66 -9.76 -13.10 -25.84
CA ARG A 66 -10.07 -12.03 -26.81
C ARG A 66 -9.30 -12.19 -28.12
N SER A 67 -8.04 -12.58 -28.03
CA SER A 67 -7.07 -12.48 -29.14
C SER A 67 -6.94 -13.78 -29.92
N SER A 68 -7.30 -14.92 -29.33
CA SER A 68 -7.08 -16.23 -29.94
C SER A 68 -8.37 -17.07 -29.99
N SER A 69 -8.64 -17.64 -31.16
CA SER A 69 -9.69 -18.64 -31.37
C SER A 69 -9.17 -20.08 -31.30
N THR A 70 -7.88 -20.29 -31.00
CA THR A 70 -7.21 -21.60 -31.11
C THR A 70 -7.53 -22.56 -29.98
N PHE A 71 -8.13 -22.10 -28.88
CA PHE A 71 -8.47 -22.92 -27.74
C PHE A 71 -9.89 -22.62 -27.26
N SER A 72 -10.48 -23.57 -26.55
CA SER A 72 -11.82 -23.42 -25.99
C SER A 72 -11.82 -23.84 -24.53
N ILE A 73 -12.38 -22.98 -23.69
CA ILE A 73 -12.59 -23.21 -22.26
C ILE A 73 -14.00 -23.71 -21.94
N LYS A 74 -14.78 -24.06 -22.97
CA LYS A 74 -16.16 -24.60 -22.85
C LYS A 74 -16.25 -25.97 -22.18
N ASN A 75 -15.12 -26.63 -21.91
CA ASN A 75 -15.09 -27.93 -21.21
C ASN A 75 -14.62 -27.83 -19.76
N ILE A 76 -14.41 -26.61 -19.24
CA ILE A 76 -13.99 -26.41 -17.86
C ILE A 76 -15.10 -26.86 -16.90
N ARG A 77 -14.76 -27.81 -16.03
CA ARG A 77 -15.64 -28.31 -14.97
C ARG A 77 -15.34 -27.66 -13.62
N PHE A 78 -14.14 -27.13 -13.41
CA PHE A 78 -13.68 -26.55 -12.16
C PHE A 78 -13.07 -25.17 -12.41
N LEU A 79 -13.59 -24.15 -11.73
CA LEU A 79 -13.00 -22.81 -11.72
C LEU A 79 -12.57 -22.49 -10.29
N VAL A 80 -11.29 -22.15 -10.10
CA VAL A 80 -10.74 -21.75 -8.79
C VAL A 80 -10.39 -20.27 -8.84
N LEU A 81 -10.96 -19.50 -7.92
CA LEU A 81 -10.62 -18.10 -7.69
C LEU A 81 -9.87 -18.00 -6.36
N ASP A 82 -8.56 -17.80 -6.44
CA ASP A 82 -7.71 -17.59 -5.26
C ASP A 82 -7.52 -16.10 -4.97
N GLU A 83 -7.34 -15.74 -3.70
CA GLU A 83 -7.31 -14.36 -3.20
C GLU A 83 -8.46 -13.49 -3.77
N ALA A 84 -9.69 -14.01 -3.74
CA ALA A 84 -10.82 -13.41 -4.44
C ALA A 84 -11.20 -12.01 -3.93
N ASP A 85 -10.92 -11.69 -2.66
CA ASP A 85 -11.04 -10.32 -2.15
C ASP A 85 -10.13 -9.32 -2.83
N ARG A 86 -9.03 -9.78 -3.43
CA ARG A 86 -8.15 -8.94 -4.26
C ARG A 86 -8.60 -8.90 -5.72
N LEU A 87 -9.15 -9.99 -6.23
CA LEU A 87 -9.67 -10.05 -7.59
C LEU A 87 -10.90 -9.17 -7.80
N LEU A 88 -11.70 -8.99 -6.73
CA LEU A 88 -12.98 -8.29 -6.72
C LEU A 88 -12.90 -6.88 -6.09
N GLU A 89 -11.71 -6.43 -5.65
CA GLU A 89 -11.54 -5.11 -5.02
C GLU A 89 -11.76 -3.97 -6.04
N GLN A 90 -12.89 -3.27 -5.92
CA GLN A 90 -13.19 -2.10 -6.75
C GLN A 90 -12.20 -0.96 -6.47
N GLY A 91 -11.54 -0.43 -7.52
CA GLY A 91 -10.84 0.87 -7.47
C GLY A 91 -9.31 0.87 -7.53
N CYS A 92 -8.62 -0.28 -7.47
CA CYS A 92 -7.15 -0.33 -7.64
C CYS A 92 -6.66 -1.24 -8.78
N THR A 93 -7.39 -2.29 -9.11
CA THR A 93 -7.11 -3.20 -10.24
C THR A 93 -8.42 -3.50 -10.94
N ASP A 94 -8.62 -2.97 -12.14
CA ASP A 94 -9.86 -3.09 -12.91
C ASP A 94 -9.99 -4.50 -13.55
N PHE A 95 -9.74 -5.57 -12.78
CA PHE A 95 -9.86 -6.95 -13.25
C PHE A 95 -11.31 -7.36 -13.46
N THR A 96 -12.29 -6.57 -13.02
CA THR A 96 -13.71 -6.83 -13.20
C THR A 96 -14.05 -7.10 -14.66
N LYS A 97 -13.55 -6.29 -15.59
CA LYS A 97 -13.78 -6.47 -17.04
C LYS A 97 -13.12 -7.73 -17.60
N ASP A 98 -11.94 -8.08 -17.09
CA ASP A 98 -11.23 -9.29 -17.50
C ASP A 98 -11.91 -10.54 -16.94
N LEU A 99 -12.40 -10.48 -15.70
CA LEU A 99 -13.23 -11.49 -15.07
C LEU A 99 -14.54 -11.69 -15.81
N GLU A 100 -15.23 -10.64 -16.23
CA GLU A 100 -16.45 -10.73 -17.05
C GLU A 100 -16.20 -11.51 -18.35
N VAL A 101 -15.09 -11.24 -19.03
CA VAL A 101 -14.69 -11.98 -20.25
C VAL A 101 -14.43 -13.46 -19.96
N ILE A 102 -13.71 -13.76 -18.88
CA ILE A 102 -13.43 -15.14 -18.47
C ILE A 102 -14.73 -15.86 -18.11
N LEU A 103 -15.56 -15.23 -17.27
CA LEU A 103 -16.83 -15.78 -16.78
C LEU A 103 -17.85 -15.98 -17.90
N GLY A 104 -17.84 -15.12 -18.93
CA GLY A 104 -18.67 -15.28 -20.12
C GLY A 104 -18.22 -16.42 -21.04
N ALA A 105 -16.94 -16.78 -21.01
CA ALA A 105 -16.38 -17.84 -21.85
C ALA A 105 -16.40 -19.23 -21.20
N VAL A 106 -16.43 -19.32 -19.86
CA VAL A 106 -16.54 -20.60 -19.13
C VAL A 106 -17.99 -21.11 -19.07
N PRO A 107 -18.22 -22.44 -19.00
CA PRO A 107 -19.56 -23.02 -18.93
C PRO A 107 -20.33 -22.62 -17.67
N ALA A 108 -21.64 -22.43 -17.81
CA ALA A 108 -22.54 -22.21 -16.69
C ALA A 108 -22.53 -23.38 -15.68
N LYS A 109 -22.59 -24.62 -16.20
CA LYS A 109 -22.54 -25.83 -15.38
C LYS A 109 -21.10 -26.20 -15.05
N ARG A 110 -20.60 -25.66 -13.93
CA ARG A 110 -19.27 -25.93 -13.38
C ARG A 110 -19.28 -25.90 -11.85
N GLN A 111 -18.29 -26.53 -11.23
CA GLN A 111 -17.95 -26.31 -9.84
C GLN A 111 -17.04 -25.09 -9.72
N THR A 112 -17.44 -24.11 -8.93
CA THR A 112 -16.62 -22.92 -8.65
C THR A 112 -16.15 -23.00 -7.20
N LEU A 113 -14.84 -22.92 -6.99
CA LEU A 113 -14.22 -22.79 -5.68
C LEU A 113 -13.69 -21.37 -5.55
N LEU A 114 -13.94 -20.76 -4.40
CA LEU A 114 -13.44 -19.43 -4.11
C LEU A 114 -12.76 -19.42 -2.75
N PHE A 115 -11.54 -18.90 -2.74
CA PHE A 115 -10.71 -18.74 -1.56
C PHE A 115 -10.48 -17.25 -1.34
N SER A 116 -10.75 -16.79 -0.11
CA SER A 116 -10.62 -15.39 0.25
C SER A 116 -10.25 -15.28 1.72
N ALA A 117 -9.40 -14.31 2.07
CA ALA A 117 -9.08 -14.01 3.45
C ALA A 117 -10.21 -13.20 4.12
N THR A 118 -11.00 -12.48 3.33
CA THR A 118 -12.09 -11.64 3.82
C THR A 118 -13.42 -11.91 3.11
N LEU A 119 -14.50 -11.95 3.87
CA LEU A 119 -15.84 -12.33 3.40
C LEU A 119 -16.75 -11.13 3.06
N THR A 120 -16.52 -9.93 3.61
CA THR A 120 -17.59 -8.92 3.72
C THR A 120 -18.11 -8.36 2.38
N ASP A 121 -17.22 -8.00 1.44
CA ASP A 121 -17.62 -7.26 0.23
C ASP A 121 -17.67 -8.21 -0.97
N THR A 122 -16.84 -9.26 -0.93
CA THR A 122 -16.79 -10.33 -1.91
C THR A 122 -18.06 -11.16 -1.95
N LEU A 123 -18.73 -11.37 -0.81
CA LEU A 123 -19.91 -12.25 -0.70
C LEU A 123 -21.06 -11.85 -1.62
N GLN A 124 -21.31 -10.55 -1.79
CA GLN A 124 -22.41 -10.07 -2.64
C GLN A 124 -22.07 -10.24 -4.12
N GLU A 125 -20.85 -9.92 -4.54
CA GLU A 125 -20.40 -10.13 -5.92
C GLU A 125 -20.24 -11.63 -6.25
N LEU A 126 -19.79 -12.43 -5.27
CA LEU A 126 -19.75 -13.89 -5.31
C LEU A 126 -21.10 -14.52 -5.63
N LYS A 127 -22.18 -14.02 -5.02
CA LYS A 127 -23.54 -14.51 -5.29
C LYS A 127 -23.97 -14.25 -6.74
N THR A 128 -23.48 -13.18 -7.36
CA THR A 128 -23.71 -12.88 -8.78
C THR A 128 -22.92 -13.84 -9.69
N ILE A 129 -21.71 -14.23 -9.28
CA ILE A 129 -20.82 -15.12 -10.05
C ILE A 129 -21.20 -16.60 -9.86
N ALA A 130 -21.66 -16.97 -8.67
CA ALA A 130 -22.05 -18.33 -8.32
C ALA A 130 -23.49 -18.60 -8.79
N MET A 131 -23.63 -19.32 -9.90
CA MET A 131 -24.94 -19.76 -10.42
C MET A 131 -25.66 -20.77 -9.52
N ASN A 132 -24.99 -21.34 -8.51
CA ASN A 132 -25.52 -22.32 -7.56
C ASN A 132 -25.39 -21.82 -6.12
N GLN A 133 -26.20 -22.38 -5.21
CA GLN A 133 -26.05 -22.17 -3.75
C GLN A 133 -24.63 -22.57 -3.31
N PRO A 134 -23.77 -21.63 -2.88
CA PRO A 134 -22.41 -21.96 -2.49
C PRO A 134 -22.41 -22.67 -1.12
N PHE A 135 -21.61 -23.72 -1.00
CA PHE A 135 -21.24 -24.22 0.32
C PHE A 135 -20.23 -23.25 0.94
N PHE A 136 -20.58 -22.71 2.12
CA PHE A 136 -19.71 -21.82 2.87
C PHE A 136 -19.02 -22.58 3.98
N TRP A 137 -17.70 -22.57 3.95
CA TRP A 137 -16.87 -22.99 5.05
C TRP A 137 -16.03 -21.80 5.50
N GLU A 138 -16.20 -21.41 6.75
CA GLU A 138 -15.39 -20.40 7.41
C GLU A 138 -14.66 -21.10 8.56
N SER A 139 -13.35 -20.91 8.63
CA SER A 139 -12.59 -21.34 9.80
C SER A 139 -13.04 -20.48 10.97
N GLN A 140 -13.81 -21.06 11.90
CA GLN A 140 -14.25 -20.38 13.11
C GLN A 140 -13.04 -20.13 14.00
N SER A 141 -12.55 -18.89 13.98
CA SER A 141 -11.60 -18.39 14.98
C SER A 141 -12.23 -17.17 15.62
N GLU A 142 -12.25 -17.12 16.96
CA GLU A 142 -12.74 -15.96 17.71
C GLU A 142 -11.96 -14.69 17.37
N VAL A 143 -10.71 -14.87 16.91
CA VAL A 143 -9.79 -13.81 16.48
C VAL A 143 -9.41 -14.03 15.02
N ARG A 144 -9.48 -12.99 14.18
CA ARG A 144 -9.15 -13.09 12.74
C ARG A 144 -7.65 -13.18 12.42
N THR A 145 -6.81 -13.20 13.45
CA THR A 145 -5.35 -13.33 13.36
C THR A 145 -4.91 -14.59 14.08
N VAL A 146 -3.76 -15.14 13.69
CA VAL A 146 -3.16 -16.32 14.33
C VAL A 146 -2.87 -16.02 15.81
N GLU A 147 -3.08 -16.98 16.70
CA GLU A 147 -2.90 -16.79 18.15
C GLU A 147 -1.44 -16.49 18.52
N GLU A 148 -0.49 -17.01 17.74
CA GLU A 148 0.96 -16.82 17.90
C GLU A 148 1.46 -15.42 17.49
N LEU A 149 0.55 -14.55 17.02
CA LEU A 149 0.86 -13.18 16.63
C LEU A 149 0.70 -12.22 17.82
N ASP A 150 1.82 -11.69 18.32
CA ASP A 150 1.83 -10.58 19.27
C ASP A 150 1.55 -9.25 18.55
N GLN A 151 0.40 -8.65 18.81
CA GLN A 151 -0.08 -7.45 18.14
C GLN A 151 -0.01 -6.26 19.07
N ARG A 152 0.82 -5.28 18.69
CA ARG A 152 1.10 -4.13 19.53
C ARG A 152 0.96 -2.80 18.79
N TYR A 153 0.74 -1.74 19.56
CA TYR A 153 0.72 -0.36 19.08
C TYR A 153 1.65 0.53 19.89
N ILE A 154 2.08 1.64 19.29
CA ILE A 154 2.78 2.73 19.97
C ILE A 154 2.09 4.03 19.59
N LEU A 155 1.64 4.79 20.58
CA LEU A 155 1.06 6.10 20.35
C LEU A 155 2.18 7.13 20.19
N VAL A 156 2.30 7.72 19.01
CA VAL A 156 3.38 8.65 18.66
C VAL A 156 2.86 9.89 17.93
N PRO A 157 3.34 11.10 18.25
CA PRO A 157 3.08 12.27 17.41
C PRO A 157 3.63 12.08 16.00
N GLU A 158 2.91 12.56 14.98
CA GLU A 158 3.29 12.42 13.56
C GLU A 158 4.72 12.88 13.28
N LYS A 159 5.14 14.00 13.89
CA LYS A 159 6.45 14.63 13.66
C LYS A 159 7.64 13.84 14.19
N VAL A 160 7.43 12.90 15.10
CA VAL A 160 8.52 12.15 15.75
C VAL A 160 8.51 10.67 15.37
N LYS A 161 7.57 10.25 14.51
CA LYS A 161 7.31 8.86 14.15
C LYS A 161 8.54 8.14 13.61
N ASP A 162 9.29 8.80 12.75
CA ASP A 162 10.53 8.27 12.17
C ASP A 162 11.58 7.97 13.26
N ALA A 163 11.67 8.77 14.32
CA ALA A 163 12.62 8.53 15.41
C ALA A 163 12.24 7.30 16.24
N TYR A 164 10.94 7.08 16.46
CA TYR A 164 10.46 5.84 17.07
C TYR A 164 10.76 4.63 16.19
N LEU A 165 10.59 4.75 14.86
CA LEU A 165 10.95 3.67 13.94
C LEU A 165 12.43 3.30 14.04
N VAL A 166 13.32 4.30 14.01
CA VAL A 166 14.78 4.09 14.15
C VAL A 166 15.10 3.40 15.47
N HIS A 167 14.55 3.88 16.59
CA HIS A 167 14.77 3.28 17.90
C HIS A 167 14.24 1.83 17.99
N LEU A 168 13.08 1.55 17.40
CA LEU A 168 12.56 0.18 17.33
C LEU A 168 13.51 -0.72 16.57
N ILE A 169 13.93 -0.34 15.36
CA ILE A 169 14.84 -1.15 14.55
C ILE A 169 16.15 -1.42 15.30
N GLN A 170 16.68 -0.41 15.98
CA GLN A 170 17.88 -0.57 16.81
C GLN A 170 17.66 -1.57 17.95
N THR A 171 16.57 -1.42 18.69
CA THR A 171 16.18 -2.37 19.76
C THR A 171 16.05 -3.79 19.19
N PHE A 172 15.45 -3.91 18.00
CA PHE A 172 15.30 -5.20 17.37
C PHE A 172 16.67 -5.82 17.03
N GLN A 173 17.55 -5.06 16.38
CA GLN A 173 18.88 -5.55 16.03
C GLN A 173 19.75 -5.91 17.24
N ASP A 174 19.62 -5.20 18.35
CA ASP A 174 20.40 -5.44 19.57
C ASP A 174 19.99 -6.74 20.29
N GLU A 175 18.71 -7.13 20.21
CA GLU A 175 18.20 -8.33 20.88
C GLU A 175 18.51 -9.62 20.10
N HIS A 176 18.38 -9.61 18.77
CA HIS A 176 18.60 -10.80 17.95
C HIS A 176 19.17 -10.46 16.57
N GLU A 177 20.26 -11.13 16.21
CA GLU A 177 20.93 -10.92 14.92
C GLU A 177 20.07 -11.39 13.73
N ASP A 178 19.23 -12.43 13.90
CA ASP A 178 18.54 -13.12 12.78
C ASP A 178 17.16 -12.56 12.42
N TRP A 179 16.80 -11.37 12.89
CA TRP A 179 15.48 -10.80 12.61
C TRP A 179 15.35 -10.25 11.20
N SER A 180 14.27 -10.64 10.53
CA SER A 180 13.78 -10.00 9.32
C SER A 180 12.57 -9.13 9.63
N ILE A 181 12.60 -7.91 9.12
CA ILE A 181 11.63 -6.85 9.41
C ILE A 181 11.02 -6.39 8.09
N ILE A 182 9.69 -6.30 8.05
CA ILE A 182 8.98 -5.58 6.99
C ILE A 182 8.33 -4.31 7.56
N ILE A 183 8.53 -3.19 6.89
CA ILE A 183 8.02 -1.88 7.28
C ILE A 183 7.03 -1.41 6.23
N PHE A 184 5.77 -1.23 6.60
CA PHE A 184 4.72 -0.78 5.69
C PHE A 184 4.48 0.73 5.77
N THR A 185 4.43 1.38 4.60
CA THR A 185 4.19 2.82 4.44
C THR A 185 3.06 3.10 3.45
N HIS A 186 2.43 4.28 3.56
CA HIS A 186 1.32 4.65 2.68
C HIS A 186 1.74 5.10 1.28
N THR A 187 2.85 5.83 1.15
CA THR A 187 3.24 6.44 -0.12
C THR A 187 4.57 5.92 -0.64
N CYS A 188 4.73 5.90 -1.96
CA CYS A 188 6.01 5.52 -2.59
C CYS A 188 7.13 6.49 -2.19
N LYS A 189 6.82 7.78 -2.04
CA LYS A 189 7.77 8.81 -1.60
C LYS A 189 8.26 8.53 -0.17
N SER A 190 7.34 8.27 0.76
CA SER A 190 7.69 7.91 2.15
C SER A 190 8.50 6.61 2.20
N CYS A 191 8.14 5.60 1.41
CA CYS A 191 8.91 4.36 1.31
C CYS A 191 10.37 4.61 0.92
N GLN A 192 10.59 5.49 -0.06
CA GLN A 192 11.93 5.82 -0.53
C GLN A 192 12.72 6.69 0.46
N ILE A 193 12.07 7.69 1.06
CA ILE A 193 12.67 8.54 2.11
C ILE A 193 13.11 7.70 3.29
N LEU A 194 12.24 6.80 3.80
CA LEU A 194 12.60 5.93 4.92
C LEU A 194 13.77 5.01 4.57
N ASN A 195 13.82 4.48 3.34
CA ASN A 195 14.95 3.64 2.90
C ASN A 195 16.27 4.42 2.86
N MET A 196 16.25 5.69 2.43
CA MET A 196 17.43 6.56 2.48
C MET A 196 17.83 6.87 3.93
N LEU A 197 16.85 7.26 4.75
CA LEU A 197 17.04 7.58 6.16
C LEU A 197 17.67 6.41 6.92
N LEU A 198 17.09 5.22 6.83
CA LEU A 198 17.61 4.04 7.53
C LEU A 198 19.05 3.70 7.12
N ARG A 199 19.41 3.90 5.85
CA ARG A 199 20.79 3.69 5.38
C ARG A 199 21.78 4.67 5.98
N GLU A 200 21.40 5.93 6.16
CA GLU A 200 22.24 6.94 6.84
C GLU A 200 22.45 6.60 8.33
N PHE A 201 21.51 5.89 8.94
CA PHE A 201 21.62 5.34 10.30
C PHE A 201 22.26 3.95 10.36
N ASN A 202 22.97 3.52 9.30
CA ASN A 202 23.62 2.21 9.20
C ASN A 202 22.67 1.01 9.36
N PHE A 203 21.40 1.16 8.95
CA PHE A 203 20.44 0.07 8.83
C PHE A 203 20.25 -0.28 7.35
N PRO A 204 20.93 -1.33 6.83
CA PRO A 204 20.79 -1.74 5.45
C PRO A 204 19.35 -2.16 5.18
N SER A 205 18.68 -1.40 4.32
CA SER A 205 17.29 -1.65 3.92
C SER A 205 17.11 -1.64 2.40
N VAL A 206 16.02 -2.26 1.95
CA VAL A 206 15.55 -2.24 0.57
C VAL A 206 14.13 -1.69 0.51
N ALA A 207 13.85 -0.83 -0.47
CA ALA A 207 12.52 -0.32 -0.75
C ALA A 207 11.79 -1.17 -1.80
N LEU A 208 10.46 -1.26 -1.69
CA LEU A 208 9.57 -1.93 -2.63
C LEU A 208 8.29 -1.11 -2.80
N HIS A 209 8.20 -0.35 -3.89
CA HIS A 209 7.04 0.50 -4.19
C HIS A 209 6.69 0.47 -5.69
N SER A 210 5.49 0.92 -6.06
CA SER A 210 4.96 0.79 -7.44
C SER A 210 5.68 1.63 -8.50
N MET A 211 6.35 2.72 -8.11
CA MET A 211 7.16 3.55 -9.03
C MET A 211 8.49 2.89 -9.48
N MET A 212 8.92 1.81 -8.81
CA MET A 212 10.12 1.05 -9.18
C MET A 212 9.86 0.26 -10.45
N LYS A 213 10.89 0.10 -11.29
CA LYS A 213 10.78 -0.81 -12.44
C LYS A 213 10.61 -2.24 -11.91
N GLN A 214 9.85 -3.07 -12.63
CA GLN A 214 9.65 -4.46 -12.23
C GLN A 214 10.98 -5.22 -12.01
N LYS A 215 11.98 -4.92 -12.83
CA LYS A 215 13.38 -5.38 -12.71
C LYS A 215 13.98 -5.08 -11.32
N GLU A 216 13.81 -3.85 -10.85
CA GLU A 216 14.32 -3.36 -9.56
C GLU A 216 13.54 -3.96 -8.39
N ARG A 217 12.21 -4.12 -8.55
CA ARG A 217 11.35 -4.79 -7.55
C ARG A 217 11.80 -6.22 -7.28
N PHE A 218 12.06 -6.99 -8.33
CA PHE A 218 12.58 -8.36 -8.21
C PHE A 218 13.97 -8.38 -7.55
N ALA A 219 14.88 -7.48 -7.94
CA ALA A 219 16.21 -7.36 -7.35
C ALA A 219 16.17 -7.00 -5.86
N ALA A 220 15.28 -6.10 -5.45
CA ALA A 220 15.09 -5.72 -4.05
C ALA A 220 14.54 -6.90 -3.23
N LEU A 221 13.54 -7.59 -3.76
CA LEU A 221 13.00 -8.80 -3.13
C LEU A 221 14.04 -9.92 -3.05
N ALA A 222 14.95 -10.01 -4.03
CA ALA A 222 16.06 -10.94 -4.03
C ALA A 222 16.99 -10.77 -2.85
N LYS A 223 17.48 -9.55 -2.73
CA LYS A 223 18.34 -9.10 -1.66
C LYS A 223 17.73 -9.33 -0.28
N PHE A 224 16.40 -9.21 -0.18
CA PHE A 224 15.68 -9.53 1.04
C PHE A 224 15.57 -11.04 1.29
N LYS A 225 15.16 -11.84 0.28
CA LYS A 225 15.02 -13.30 0.41
C LYS A 225 16.34 -14.01 0.74
N SER A 226 17.46 -13.53 0.21
CA SER A 226 18.79 -14.07 0.52
C SER A 226 19.36 -13.61 1.87
N SER A 227 18.58 -12.86 2.67
CA SER A 227 19.00 -12.29 3.95
C SER A 227 20.21 -11.34 3.87
N ILE A 228 20.57 -10.87 2.67
CA ILE A 228 21.59 -9.82 2.49
C ILE A 228 21.09 -8.52 3.13
N PHE A 229 19.80 -8.24 2.98
CA PHE A 229 19.12 -7.15 3.66
C PHE A 229 18.04 -7.73 4.56
N LYS A 230 18.09 -7.39 5.84
CA LYS A 230 17.14 -7.86 6.86
C LYS A 230 15.90 -6.97 6.99
N ILE A 231 15.91 -5.79 6.35
CA ILE A 231 14.83 -4.81 6.42
C ILE A 231 14.26 -4.53 5.02
N LEU A 232 12.96 -4.77 4.85
CA LEU A 232 12.20 -4.44 3.65
C LEU A 232 11.17 -3.35 3.95
N ILE A 233 11.23 -2.24 3.24
CA ILE A 233 10.21 -1.18 3.31
C ILE A 233 9.30 -1.32 2.10
N ALA A 234 7.99 -1.42 2.32
CA ALA A 234 7.04 -1.65 1.24
C ALA A 234 5.78 -0.77 1.34
N THR A 235 5.16 -0.54 0.18
CA THR A 235 3.76 -0.08 0.11
C THR A 235 2.83 -1.27 -0.12
N ASP A 236 1.55 -1.13 0.27
CA ASP A 236 0.55 -2.20 0.12
C ASP A 236 0.46 -2.69 -1.32
N VAL A 237 0.40 -1.78 -2.28
CA VAL A 237 0.31 -2.06 -3.71
C VAL A 237 1.52 -2.87 -4.21
N ALA A 238 2.71 -2.58 -3.70
CA ALA A 238 3.93 -3.20 -4.18
C ALA A 238 4.18 -4.59 -3.59
N SER A 239 3.50 -4.92 -2.49
CA SER A 239 3.50 -6.27 -1.89
C SER A 239 2.55 -7.26 -2.60
N ARG A 240 1.64 -6.76 -3.46
CA ARG A 240 0.67 -7.59 -4.19
C ARG A 240 1.36 -8.37 -5.32
N GLY A 241 1.01 -9.65 -5.47
CA GLY A 241 1.51 -10.53 -6.53
C GLY A 241 3.00 -10.89 -6.43
N LEU A 242 3.66 -10.52 -5.33
CA LEU A 242 5.02 -10.92 -5.01
C LEU A 242 4.98 -11.83 -3.78
N ASP A 243 5.57 -13.02 -3.93
CA ASP A 243 5.79 -13.94 -2.82
C ASP A 243 6.87 -13.36 -1.89
N ILE A 244 6.45 -12.55 -0.92
CA ILE A 244 7.32 -12.02 0.14
C ILE A 244 7.46 -13.10 1.22
N PRO A 245 8.69 -13.46 1.62
CA PRO A 245 8.92 -14.50 2.61
C PRO A 245 8.31 -14.10 3.96
N THR A 246 7.98 -15.11 4.77
CA THR A 246 7.53 -14.90 6.15
C THR A 246 8.62 -14.19 6.94
N VAL A 247 8.26 -13.11 7.61
CA VAL A 247 9.19 -12.31 8.44
C VAL A 247 8.90 -12.52 9.93
N GLN A 248 9.82 -12.17 10.82
CA GLN A 248 9.58 -12.21 12.27
C GLN A 248 8.81 -10.97 12.74
N VAL A 249 9.16 -9.80 12.21
CA VAL A 249 8.63 -8.50 12.68
C VAL A 249 7.92 -7.78 11.54
N VAL A 250 6.68 -7.35 11.80
CA VAL A 250 5.93 -6.45 10.90
C VAL A 250 5.76 -5.10 11.59
N ILE A 251 6.28 -4.03 10.99
CA ILE A 251 6.11 -2.66 11.49
C ILE A 251 5.20 -1.88 10.55
N ASN A 252 4.04 -1.48 11.03
CA ASN A 252 3.18 -0.52 10.33
C ASN A 252 3.65 0.90 10.70
N HIS A 253 4.53 1.47 9.87
CA HIS A 253 4.95 2.87 10.06
C HIS A 253 3.76 3.82 9.92
N ASN A 254 2.80 3.48 9.07
CA ASN A 254 1.51 4.16 9.01
C ASN A 254 0.39 3.18 9.32
N THR A 255 -0.53 3.58 10.21
CA THR A 255 -1.73 2.81 10.54
C THR A 255 -2.55 2.60 9.26
N PRO A 256 -2.84 1.34 8.86
CA PRO A 256 -3.56 1.06 7.62
C PRO A 256 -4.97 1.66 7.66
N GLY A 257 -5.39 2.26 6.55
CA GLY A 257 -6.69 2.92 6.44
C GLY A 257 -7.90 1.96 6.44
N LEU A 258 -7.68 0.67 6.20
CA LEU A 258 -8.71 -0.36 6.22
C LEU A 258 -8.24 -1.57 7.05
N PRO A 259 -9.10 -2.15 7.90
CA PRO A 259 -8.72 -3.32 8.70
C PRO A 259 -8.32 -4.56 7.88
N LYS A 260 -8.88 -4.74 6.68
CA LYS A 260 -8.47 -5.83 5.78
C LYS A 260 -7.00 -5.74 5.40
N ILE A 261 -6.51 -4.52 5.14
CA ILE A 261 -5.10 -4.26 4.83
C ILE A 261 -4.23 -4.61 6.05
N TYR A 262 -4.67 -4.26 7.26
CA TYR A 262 -3.98 -4.64 8.49
C TYR A 262 -3.77 -6.16 8.57
N ILE A 263 -4.84 -6.95 8.42
CA ILE A 263 -4.79 -8.42 8.46
C ILE A 263 -3.79 -8.96 7.42
N HIS A 264 -3.79 -8.42 6.20
CA HIS A 264 -2.84 -8.83 5.16
C HIS A 264 -1.38 -8.49 5.46
N ARG A 265 -1.13 -7.36 6.14
CA ARG A 265 0.21 -6.94 6.55
C ARG A 265 0.73 -7.81 7.67
N VAL A 266 -0.03 -7.98 8.75
CA VAL A 266 0.40 -8.77 9.91
C VAL A 266 0.45 -10.26 9.59
N GLY A 267 -0.38 -10.73 8.65
CA GLY A 267 -0.28 -12.07 8.08
C GLY A 267 0.99 -12.33 7.27
N ARG A 268 1.98 -11.40 7.24
CA ARG A 268 3.34 -11.65 6.73
C ARG A 268 4.30 -12.19 7.78
N THR A 269 3.90 -12.17 9.05
CA THR A 269 4.59 -12.86 10.15
C THR A 269 3.73 -14.01 10.67
N ALA A 270 4.21 -14.72 11.69
CA ALA A 270 3.52 -15.79 12.41
C ALA A 270 2.90 -16.88 11.51
N ARG A 271 3.56 -17.23 10.40
CA ARG A 271 3.11 -18.33 9.51
C ARG A 271 3.69 -19.67 9.94
N ALA A 272 2.92 -20.74 9.73
CA ALA A 272 3.32 -22.13 9.96
C ALA A 272 3.74 -22.43 11.43
N GLY A 273 3.00 -21.90 12.41
CA GLY A 273 3.19 -22.18 13.84
C GLY A 273 4.38 -21.48 14.50
N ARG A 274 4.98 -20.48 13.84
CA ARG A 274 6.03 -19.64 14.42
C ARG A 274 5.42 -18.44 15.13
N ASN A 275 6.07 -18.00 16.21
CA ASN A 275 5.73 -16.73 16.83
C ASN A 275 6.12 -15.55 15.93
N GLY A 276 5.33 -14.50 15.96
CA GLY A 276 5.55 -13.28 15.20
C GLY A 276 5.12 -12.06 15.99
N ILE A 277 5.74 -10.92 15.73
CA ILE A 277 5.36 -9.65 16.34
C ILE A 277 4.95 -8.64 15.27
N SER A 278 3.88 -7.90 15.55
CA SER A 278 3.47 -6.75 14.75
C SER A 278 3.37 -5.50 15.61
N ILE A 279 3.95 -4.40 15.14
CA ILE A 279 3.95 -3.11 15.84
C ILE A 279 3.37 -2.06 14.91
N THR A 280 2.35 -1.35 15.39
CA THR A 280 1.70 -0.27 14.64
C THR A 280 1.98 1.08 15.27
N LEU A 281 2.56 2.00 14.50
CA LEU A 281 2.73 3.39 14.90
C LEU A 281 1.42 4.13 14.68
N VAL A 282 0.81 4.55 15.78
CA VAL A 282 -0.51 5.19 15.81
C VAL A 282 -0.32 6.65 16.16
N THR A 283 -0.92 7.54 15.37
CA THR A 283 -0.95 8.96 15.73
C THR A 283 -2.26 9.36 16.36
N GLN A 284 -2.30 10.57 16.92
CA GLN A 284 -3.51 11.20 17.44
C GLN A 284 -4.66 11.27 16.41
N TYR A 285 -4.36 11.20 15.11
CA TYR A 285 -5.36 11.22 14.04
C TYR A 285 -5.88 9.81 13.69
N ASP A 286 -5.14 8.76 14.05
CA ASP A 286 -5.39 7.38 13.60
C ASP A 286 -6.19 6.54 14.60
N ILE A 287 -6.58 7.12 15.75
CA ILE A 287 -7.29 6.40 16.83
C ILE A 287 -8.54 5.68 16.29
N HIS A 288 -9.31 6.35 15.43
CA HIS A 288 -10.50 5.77 14.81
C HIS A 288 -10.18 4.55 13.91
N LEU A 289 -9.02 4.55 13.24
CA LEU A 289 -8.56 3.43 12.42
C LEU A 289 -8.19 2.23 13.29
N VAL A 290 -7.51 2.47 14.40
CA VAL A 290 -7.18 1.42 15.38
C VAL A 290 -8.44 0.78 15.94
N THR A 291 -9.43 1.58 16.36
CA THR A 291 -10.71 1.06 16.84
C THR A 291 -11.40 0.20 15.77
N ALA A 292 -11.37 0.62 14.50
CA ALA A 292 -11.92 -0.17 13.40
C ALA A 292 -11.15 -1.49 13.21
N ILE A 293 -9.82 -1.48 13.34
CA ILE A 293 -8.98 -2.67 13.28
C ILE A 293 -9.33 -3.63 14.43
N GLU A 294 -9.36 -3.14 15.67
CA GLU A 294 -9.67 -3.92 16.87
C GLU A 294 -11.05 -4.59 16.77
N ASN A 295 -12.05 -3.85 16.29
CA ASN A 295 -13.40 -4.39 16.06
C ASN A 295 -13.40 -5.48 14.98
N GLN A 296 -12.57 -5.34 13.94
CA GLN A 296 -12.47 -6.31 12.86
C GLN A 296 -11.72 -7.59 13.29
N ILE A 297 -10.66 -7.46 14.08
CA ILE A 297 -9.87 -8.61 14.57
C ILE A 297 -10.48 -9.25 15.82
N ASN A 298 -11.45 -8.58 16.45
CA ASN A 298 -12.11 -8.97 17.70
C ASN A 298 -11.12 -9.13 18.88
N SER A 299 -10.09 -8.28 18.92
CA SER A 299 -9.04 -8.28 19.93
C SER A 299 -8.47 -6.87 20.08
N LYS A 300 -7.98 -6.55 21.28
CA LYS A 300 -7.34 -5.26 21.58
C LYS A 300 -5.85 -5.32 21.34
N LEU A 301 -5.30 -4.28 20.71
CA LEU A 301 -3.85 -4.16 20.54
C LEU A 301 -3.22 -3.83 21.89
N LYS A 302 -2.08 -4.45 22.20
CA LYS A 302 -1.33 -4.15 23.43
C LYS A 302 -0.39 -2.98 23.21
N GLU A 303 -0.16 -2.16 24.21
CA GLU A 303 0.85 -1.09 24.10
C GLU A 303 2.25 -1.70 24.11
N PHE A 304 3.12 -1.26 23.19
CA PHE A 304 4.54 -1.62 23.19
C PHE A 304 5.31 -0.60 24.04
N PRO A 305 6.03 -1.04 25.09
CA PRO A 305 6.78 -0.13 25.94
C PRO A 305 7.99 0.44 25.20
N VAL A 306 8.12 1.76 25.18
CA VAL A 306 9.26 2.46 24.56
C VAL A 306 9.95 3.36 25.59
N LYS A 307 11.28 3.36 25.59
CA LYS A 307 12.09 4.26 26.43
C LYS A 307 12.17 5.62 25.75
N GLU A 308 11.22 6.51 26.04
CA GLU A 308 11.16 7.86 25.41
C GLU A 308 12.47 8.64 25.50
N ALA A 309 13.21 8.51 26.61
CA ALA A 309 14.49 9.17 26.80
C ALA A 309 15.53 8.81 25.73
N GLU A 310 15.53 7.57 25.22
CA GLU A 310 16.45 7.16 24.15
C GLU A 310 16.01 7.72 22.79
N VAL A 311 14.70 7.78 22.54
CA VAL A 311 14.15 8.37 21.31
C VAL A 311 14.48 9.85 21.22
N LEU A 312 14.40 10.58 22.34
CA LEU A 312 14.70 12.01 22.39
C LEU A 312 16.16 12.33 22.03
N LYS A 313 17.12 11.43 22.32
CA LYS A 313 18.53 11.61 21.98
C LYS A 313 18.75 11.64 20.45
N ILE A 314 18.05 10.77 19.72
CA ILE A 314 18.20 10.65 18.27
C ILE A 314 17.22 11.53 17.48
N LEU A 315 16.20 12.09 18.14
CA LEU A 315 15.11 12.82 17.50
C LEU A 315 15.58 13.94 16.56
N THR A 316 16.49 14.80 17.02
CA THR A 316 16.99 15.92 16.24
C THR A 316 17.75 15.43 15.01
N GLN A 317 18.62 14.43 15.19
CA GLN A 317 19.40 13.85 14.11
C GLN A 317 18.48 13.22 13.06
N VAL A 318 17.52 12.41 13.47
CA VAL A 318 16.55 11.75 12.57
C VAL A 318 15.78 12.78 11.75
N ASN A 319 15.28 13.86 12.38
CA ASN A 319 14.53 14.90 11.69
C ASN A 319 15.37 15.67 10.67
N VAL A 320 16.64 15.98 10.99
CA VAL A 320 17.55 16.63 10.06
C VAL A 320 17.85 15.71 8.87
N THR A 321 18.24 14.46 9.14
CA THR A 321 18.52 13.47 8.08
C THR A 321 17.32 13.21 7.20
N ARG A 322 16.10 13.14 7.76
CA ARG A 322 14.85 12.98 6.99
C ARG A 322 14.67 14.13 6.01
N ARG A 323 14.86 15.36 6.48
CA ARG A 323 14.71 16.57 5.66
C ARG A 323 15.77 16.62 4.55
N GLU A 324 16.99 16.19 4.84
CA GLU A 324 18.04 16.05 3.83
C GLU A 324 17.67 14.99 2.77
N CYS A 325 17.11 13.85 3.20
CA CYS A 325 16.63 12.81 2.29
C CYS A 325 15.46 13.30 1.41
N GLU A 326 14.54 14.09 1.97
CA GLU A 326 13.45 14.73 1.22
C GLU A 326 14.00 15.66 0.13
N ILE A 327 14.95 16.54 0.47
CA ILE A 327 15.60 17.46 -0.49
C ILE A 327 16.36 16.69 -1.57
N LYS A 328 17.14 15.67 -1.17
CA LYS A 328 17.87 14.79 -2.10
C LYS A 328 16.89 14.11 -3.06
N LEU A 329 15.78 13.58 -2.55
CA LEU A 329 14.79 12.88 -3.38
C LEU A 329 14.06 13.83 -4.35
N GLU A 330 13.73 15.04 -3.91
CA GLU A 330 13.13 16.07 -4.76
C GLU A 330 14.08 16.54 -5.86
N SER A 331 15.40 16.56 -5.61
CA SER A 331 16.40 16.88 -6.63
C SER A 331 16.59 15.80 -7.69
N THR A 332 16.14 14.57 -7.44
CA THR A 332 16.28 13.42 -8.36
C THR A 332 15.08 13.20 -9.28
N ASP A 333 14.21 14.20 -9.45
CA ASP A 333 13.07 14.13 -10.36
C ASP A 333 12.17 12.90 -10.13
N PHE A 334 12.03 12.47 -8.87
CA PHE A 334 11.36 11.23 -8.50
C PHE A 334 9.91 11.14 -8.99
N ASP A 335 9.25 12.28 -9.15
CA ASP A 335 7.87 12.39 -9.65
C ASP A 335 7.76 12.46 -11.18
N GLU A 336 8.87 12.59 -11.94
CA GLU A 336 8.82 12.67 -13.41
C GLU A 336 8.11 11.48 -14.05
N LYS A 337 8.34 10.26 -13.55
CA LYS A 337 7.62 9.07 -14.03
C LYS A 337 6.11 9.18 -13.85
N LYS A 338 5.65 9.81 -12.77
CA LYS A 338 4.23 10.02 -12.48
C LYS A 338 3.66 11.07 -13.44
N GLU A 339 4.41 12.14 -13.69
CA GLU A 339 4.11 13.17 -14.70
C GLU A 339 3.98 12.55 -16.11
N ILE A 340 4.97 11.73 -16.50
CA ILE A 340 5.04 11.05 -17.80
C ILE A 340 3.88 10.07 -17.97
N ASN A 341 3.60 9.24 -16.96
CA ASN A 341 2.49 8.28 -17.02
C ASN A 341 1.14 9.00 -17.09
N LYS A 342 0.97 10.09 -16.34
CA LYS A 342 -0.23 10.92 -16.38
C LYS A 342 -0.40 11.60 -17.73
N ARG A 343 0.69 12.10 -18.34
CA ARG A 343 0.68 12.64 -19.71
C ARG A 343 0.30 11.58 -20.74
N LYS A 344 0.90 10.38 -20.67
CA LYS A 344 0.55 9.26 -21.56
C LYS A 344 -0.92 8.85 -21.43
N GLN A 345 -1.45 8.82 -20.21
CA GLN A 345 -2.86 8.51 -19.97
C GLN A 345 -3.80 9.59 -20.51
N MET A 346 -3.45 10.87 -20.36
CA MET A 346 -4.22 11.96 -20.97
C MET A 346 -4.24 11.86 -22.50
N ILE A 347 -3.11 11.54 -23.13
CA ILE A 347 -3.02 11.30 -24.58
C ILE A 347 -3.90 10.11 -25.00
N LEU A 348 -3.87 9.01 -24.25
CA LEU A 348 -4.69 7.82 -24.52
C LEU A 348 -6.20 8.11 -24.40
N GLU A 349 -6.58 9.01 -23.50
CA GLU A 349 -7.96 9.51 -23.35
C GLU A 349 -8.35 10.56 -24.41
N GLY A 350 -7.48 10.86 -25.39
CA GLY A 350 -7.72 11.85 -26.44
C GLY A 350 -7.66 13.31 -25.98
N LYS A 351 -7.11 13.56 -24.77
CA LYS A 351 -6.94 14.92 -24.22
C LYS A 351 -5.52 15.39 -24.48
N ASP A 352 -5.39 16.57 -25.08
CA ASP A 352 -4.08 17.21 -25.29
C ASP A 352 -3.50 17.66 -23.93
N PRO A 353 -2.36 17.07 -23.48
CA PRO A 353 -1.75 17.39 -22.19
C PRO A 353 -1.41 18.87 -22.04
N GLU A 354 -0.96 19.54 -23.11
CA GLU A 354 -0.55 20.94 -23.04
C GLU A 354 -1.75 21.89 -22.85
N LEU A 355 -2.87 21.56 -23.49
CA LEU A 355 -4.11 22.33 -23.39
C LEU A 355 -4.74 22.19 -21.99
N GLU A 356 -4.69 20.97 -21.44
CA GLU A 356 -5.22 20.65 -20.11
C GLU A 356 -4.37 21.28 -18.99
N GLU A 357 -3.04 21.29 -19.17
CA GLU A 357 -2.09 21.93 -18.26
C GLU A 357 -2.23 23.45 -18.25
N LYS A 358 -2.43 24.08 -19.43
CA LYS A 358 -2.80 25.50 -19.54
C LYS A 358 -4.13 25.82 -18.85
N ARG A 359 -5.16 24.99 -19.05
CA ARG A 359 -6.47 25.15 -18.37
C ARG A 359 -6.34 25.05 -16.85
N LYS A 360 -5.56 24.11 -16.33
CA LYS A 360 -5.33 23.97 -14.88
C LYS A 360 -4.58 25.16 -14.31
N ALA A 361 -3.52 25.63 -14.97
CA ALA A 361 -2.78 26.80 -14.56
C ALA A 361 -3.66 28.07 -14.55
N GLU A 362 -4.57 28.20 -15.51
CA GLU A 362 -5.53 29.31 -15.56
C GLU A 362 -6.57 29.21 -14.43
N LEU A 363 -7.14 28.02 -14.18
CA LEU A 363 -8.05 27.76 -13.06
C LEU A 363 -7.39 28.04 -11.70
N GLU A 364 -6.11 27.70 -11.55
CA GLU A 364 -5.35 27.94 -10.34
C GLU A 364 -5.07 29.43 -10.12
N LYS A 365 -4.73 30.17 -11.19
CA LYS A 365 -4.66 31.64 -11.16
C LYS A 365 -6.00 32.26 -10.74
N ILE A 366 -7.12 31.75 -11.26
CA ILE A 366 -8.47 32.21 -10.88
C ILE A 366 -8.76 31.91 -9.40
N ARG A 367 -8.42 30.70 -8.91
CA ARG A 367 -8.59 30.33 -7.50
C ARG A 367 -7.76 31.20 -6.57
N LYS A 368 -6.50 31.47 -6.94
CA LYS A 368 -5.59 32.34 -6.16
C LYS A 368 -6.12 33.77 -6.09
N LYS A 369 -6.61 34.32 -7.22
CA LYS A 369 -7.28 35.64 -7.26
C LYS A 369 -8.54 35.68 -6.38
N LYS A 370 -9.39 34.64 -6.43
CA LYS A 370 -10.59 34.55 -5.58
C LYS A 370 -10.23 34.47 -4.09
N LYS A 371 -9.20 33.72 -3.72
CA LYS A 371 -8.72 33.63 -2.34
C LYS A 371 -8.22 34.98 -1.83
N GLN A 372 -7.37 35.66 -2.60
CA GLN A 372 -6.87 37.00 -2.28
C GLN A 372 -8.00 38.04 -2.17
N PHE A 373 -9.01 37.95 -3.05
CA PHE A 373 -10.18 38.83 -2.99
C PHE A 373 -11.00 38.59 -1.72
N LYS A 374 -11.22 37.33 -1.34
CA LYS A 374 -11.92 36.97 -0.10
C LYS A 374 -11.17 37.43 1.15
N GLU A 375 -9.85 37.28 1.17
CA GLU A 375 -8.98 37.79 2.26
C GLU A 375 -9.06 39.31 2.39
N LYS A 376 -9.04 40.05 1.27
CA LYS A 376 -9.22 41.52 1.27
C LYS A 376 -10.59 41.96 1.78
N ILE A 377 -11.65 41.24 1.43
CA ILE A 377 -13.00 41.51 1.95
C ILE A 377 -13.03 41.28 3.46
N GLN A 378 -12.47 40.17 3.94
CA GLN A 378 -12.44 39.86 5.36
C GLN A 378 -11.69 40.93 6.16
N GLN A 379 -10.49 41.33 5.70
CA GLN A 379 -9.72 42.42 6.32
C GLN A 379 -10.49 43.75 6.36
N SER A 380 -11.26 44.06 5.32
CA SER A 380 -12.08 45.28 5.26
C SER A 380 -13.28 45.23 6.21
N LEU A 381 -13.87 44.05 6.42
CA LEU A 381 -14.94 43.82 7.39
C LEU A 381 -14.40 43.95 8.82
N ASP A 382 -13.27 43.30 9.10
CA ASP A 382 -12.63 43.33 10.42
C ASP A 382 -12.22 44.77 10.82
N GLN A 383 -11.71 45.57 9.88
CA GLN A 383 -11.41 47.00 10.10
C GLN A 383 -12.67 47.84 10.37
N LYS A 384 -13.78 47.55 9.67
CA LYS A 384 -15.08 48.21 9.92
C LYS A 384 -15.66 47.84 11.28
N GLU A 385 -15.47 46.60 11.74
CA GLU A 385 -15.88 46.18 13.07
C GLU A 385 -15.00 46.82 14.15
N ALA A 386 -13.68 46.81 14.00
CA ALA A 386 -12.75 47.44 14.94
C ALA A 386 -13.04 48.95 15.12
N SER A 387 -13.30 49.67 14.02
CA SER A 387 -13.67 51.09 14.07
C SER A 387 -15.04 51.34 14.72
N LYS A 388 -16.03 50.46 14.52
CA LYS A 388 -17.32 50.52 15.24
C LYS A 388 -17.15 50.29 16.74
N VAL A 389 -16.30 49.34 17.14
CA VAL A 389 -15.99 49.05 18.55
C VAL A 389 -15.28 50.23 19.20
N GLN A 390 -14.27 50.82 18.55
CA GLN A 390 -13.60 52.04 19.05
C GLN A 390 -14.59 53.20 19.23
N ARG A 391 -15.49 53.44 18.27
CA ARG A 391 -16.53 54.49 18.40
C ARG A 391 -17.47 54.22 19.58
N ARG A 392 -17.83 52.96 19.86
CA ARG A 392 -18.65 52.59 21.03
C ARG A 392 -17.91 52.83 22.34
N ILE A 393 -16.63 52.46 22.42
CA ILE A 393 -15.78 52.71 23.60
C ILE A 393 -15.66 54.21 23.87
N GLN A 394 -15.40 55.02 22.83
CA GLN A 394 -15.25 56.47 22.97
C GLN A 394 -16.55 57.16 23.38
N LYS A 395 -17.71 56.69 22.89
CA LYS A 395 -19.03 57.14 23.37
C LYS A 395 -19.28 56.76 24.83
N LYS A 396 -18.87 55.58 25.27
CA LYS A 396 -19.01 55.13 26.66
C LYS A 396 -18.14 55.97 27.60
N LYS A 397 -16.89 56.26 27.20
CA LYS A 397 -15.96 57.11 27.93
C LYS A 397 -16.48 58.55 28.09
N ARG A 398 -16.99 59.15 27.00
CA ARG A 398 -17.64 60.48 27.05
C ARG A 398 -18.90 60.51 27.92
N ARG A 399 -19.68 59.42 27.99
CA ARG A 399 -20.83 59.33 28.91
C ARG A 399 -20.39 59.25 30.37
N GLN A 400 -19.33 58.51 30.68
CA GLN A 400 -18.77 58.42 32.03
C GLN A 400 -18.17 59.74 32.48
N GLU A 401 -17.45 60.45 31.61
CA GLU A 401 -16.92 61.80 31.89
C GLU A 401 -18.04 62.81 32.17
N ARG A 402 -19.13 62.78 31.38
CA ARG A 402 -20.30 63.63 31.64
C ARG A 402 -20.98 63.30 32.97
N GLN A 403 -21.17 62.03 33.29
CA GLN A 403 -21.77 61.61 34.57
C GLN A 403 -20.90 61.95 35.78
N ALA A 404 -19.57 61.93 35.63
CA ALA A 404 -18.65 62.37 36.68
C ALA A 404 -18.72 63.90 36.90
N ALA A 405 -18.85 64.68 35.83
CA ALA A 405 -19.00 66.14 35.92
C ALA A 405 -20.33 66.57 36.57
N THR A 406 -21.43 65.83 36.36
CA THR A 406 -22.73 66.13 36.99
C THR A 406 -22.82 65.74 38.47
N LYS A 407 -21.85 64.96 39.00
CA LYS A 407 -21.79 64.59 40.43
C LYS A 407 -20.91 65.52 41.28
N GLN A 408 -20.27 66.52 40.68
CA GLN A 408 -19.41 67.50 41.34
C GLN A 408 -20.04 68.90 41.41
N GLN A 409 -21.30 69.05 41.00
CA GLN A 409 -22.19 70.17 41.31
C GLN A 409 -23.27 69.65 42.24
#